data_AF-G9WWT4-F1
#
_entry.id   AF-G9WWT4-F1
#
_cell.length_a   1.000
_cell.length_b   1.000
_cell.length_c   1.000
_cell.angle_alpha   90.00
_cell.angle_beta   90.00
_cell.angle_gamma   90.00
#
_symmetry.space_group_name_H-M   'P 1'
#
loop_
_entity.id
_entity.type
_entity.pdbx_description
1 polymer ?
#
loop_
_entity_poly.entity_id
_entity_poly.type
_entity_poly.pdbx_seq_one_letter_code
_entity_poly.pdbx_strand_id
1 'polypeptide(L)'
;MAMKKYNLDKNSKLTDEQFLELKEAALRPLSFDEDCPELTDEELARFKRIAEINKEERRKQSVTLRLSPHALKKAKSLGKGYTSVLSRILESALDDNELLKKSL
;
A
#
# COMPACT_ATOMS: atom_id res chain seq x y z
N MET A 1 -2.59 -30.55 11.60
CA MET A 1 -1.42 -29.81 11.06
C MET A 1 -0.85 -28.94 12.18
N ALA A 2 0.42 -29.14 12.57
CA ALA A 2 1.04 -28.34 13.62
C ALA A 2 1.48 -26.98 13.05
N MET A 3 1.00 -25.88 13.63
CA MET A 3 1.31 -24.53 13.17
C MET A 3 2.66 -24.11 13.76
N LYS A 4 3.70 -23.98 12.92
CA LYS A 4 5.04 -23.57 13.34
C LYS A 4 5.15 -22.04 13.26
N LYS A 5 5.35 -21.38 14.40
CA LYS A 5 5.56 -19.92 14.48
C LYS A 5 7.04 -19.60 14.24
N TYR A 6 7.31 -18.66 13.33
CA TYR A 6 8.65 -18.16 13.03
C TYR A 6 8.71 -16.66 13.35
N ASN A 7 9.72 -16.23 14.11
CA ASN A 7 10.05 -14.82 14.29
C ASN A 7 11.11 -14.43 13.28
N LEU A 8 10.75 -13.54 12.35
CA LEU A 8 11.64 -13.04 11.29
C LEU A 8 12.20 -11.68 11.68
N ASP A 9 13.52 -11.55 11.71
CA ASP A 9 14.19 -10.25 11.79
C ASP A 9 14.28 -9.66 10.37
N LYS A 10 13.76 -8.44 10.19
CA LYS A 10 13.78 -7.77 8.87
C LYS A 10 15.18 -7.34 8.43
N ASN A 11 16.13 -7.25 9.35
CA ASN A 11 17.49 -6.79 9.07
C ASN A 11 18.50 -7.93 8.87
N SER A 12 18.09 -9.18 9.11
CA SER A 12 18.98 -10.33 8.91
C SER A 12 19.21 -10.57 7.42
N LYS A 13 20.48 -10.65 7.01
CA LYS A 13 20.84 -11.11 5.66
C LYS A 13 20.57 -12.61 5.54
N LEU A 14 20.12 -13.05 4.37
CA LEU A 14 19.95 -14.47 4.09
C LEU A 14 21.31 -15.18 4.15
N THR A 15 21.32 -16.42 4.63
CA THR A 15 22.48 -17.31 4.50
C THR A 15 22.65 -17.75 3.04
N ASP A 16 23.86 -18.16 2.67
CA ASP A 16 24.16 -18.62 1.31
C ASP A 16 23.28 -19.83 0.91
N GLU A 17 22.96 -20.70 1.86
CA GLU A 17 22.04 -21.84 1.70
C GLU A 17 20.62 -21.38 1.36
N GLN A 18 20.07 -20.42 2.13
CA GLN A 18 18.74 -19.85 1.87
C GLN A 18 18.67 -19.13 0.52
N PHE A 19 19.77 -18.48 0.12
CA PHE A 19 19.85 -17.84 -1.17
C PHE A 19 19.88 -18.86 -2.32
N LEU A 20 20.55 -20.00 -2.12
CA LEU A 20 20.53 -21.11 -3.07
C LEU A 20 19.14 -21.74 -3.18
N GLU A 21 18.45 -21.97 -2.06
CA GLU A 21 17.07 -22.46 -2.04
C GLU A 21 16.12 -21.55 -2.83
N LEU A 22 16.26 -20.23 -2.69
CA LEU A 22 15.47 -19.27 -3.47
C LEU A 22 15.75 -19.35 -4.97
N LYS A 23 17.02 -19.55 -5.36
CA LYS A 23 17.40 -19.72 -6.78
C LYS A 23 16.82 -21.00 -7.35
N GLU A 24 16.90 -22.10 -6.62
CA GLU A 24 16.31 -23.38 -7.03
C GLU A 24 14.79 -23.30 -7.12
N ALA A 25 14.14 -22.65 -6.16
CA ALA A 25 12.70 -22.42 -6.18
C ALA A 25 12.28 -21.58 -7.40
N ALA A 26 13.05 -20.56 -7.77
CA ALA A 26 12.80 -19.74 -8.95
C ALA A 26 12.93 -20.52 -10.28
N LEU A 27 13.67 -21.62 -10.30
CA LEU A 27 13.84 -22.50 -11.45
C LEU A 27 12.76 -23.59 -11.55
N ARG A 28 11.93 -23.78 -10.51
CA ARG A 28 10.87 -24.79 -10.54
C ARG A 28 9.80 -24.37 -11.56
N PRO A 29 9.30 -25.31 -12.39
CA PRO A 29 8.23 -25.01 -13.32
C PRO A 29 6.96 -24.63 -12.56
N LEU A 30 6.22 -23.65 -13.06
CA LEU A 30 4.84 -23.43 -12.61
C LEU A 30 4.00 -24.62 -13.09
N SER A 31 3.40 -25.34 -12.14
CA SER A 31 2.43 -26.38 -12.41
C SER A 31 1.05 -25.88 -11.98
N PHE A 32 0.09 -25.98 -12.87
CA PHE A 32 -1.32 -25.75 -12.58
C PHE A 32 -1.97 -27.09 -12.31
N ASP A 33 -2.72 -27.19 -11.21
CA ASP A 33 -3.43 -28.39 -10.80
C ASP A 33 -4.95 -28.10 -10.72
N GLU A 34 -5.77 -29.09 -10.36
CA GLU A 34 -7.23 -28.89 -10.28
C GLU A 34 -7.65 -27.91 -9.17
N ASP A 35 -6.82 -27.76 -8.12
CA ASP A 35 -7.05 -26.81 -7.03
C ASP A 35 -6.51 -25.40 -7.36
N CYS A 36 -5.62 -25.29 -8.33
CA CYS A 36 -4.94 -24.08 -8.79
C CYS A 36 -4.86 -24.02 -10.33
N PRO A 37 -6.02 -23.86 -11.01
CA PRO A 37 -6.07 -23.78 -12.46
C PRO A 37 -5.46 -22.47 -12.98
N GLU A 38 -5.06 -22.46 -14.26
CA GLU A 38 -4.69 -21.22 -14.94
C GLU A 38 -5.88 -20.25 -14.97
N LEU A 39 -5.61 -18.98 -14.69
CA LEU A 39 -6.61 -17.93 -14.90
C LEU A 39 -6.89 -17.80 -16.39
N THR A 40 -8.16 -17.88 -16.76
CA THR A 40 -8.60 -17.63 -18.12
C THR A 40 -8.37 -16.15 -18.52
N ASP A 41 -8.25 -15.89 -19.82
CA ASP A 41 -8.10 -14.51 -20.32
C ASP A 41 -9.23 -13.59 -19.87
N GLU A 42 -10.45 -14.13 -19.75
CA GLU A 42 -11.61 -13.40 -19.24
C GLU A 42 -11.47 -13.02 -17.76
N GLU A 43 -10.94 -13.92 -16.92
CA GLU A 43 -10.66 -13.65 -15.52
C GLU A 43 -9.58 -12.59 -15.35
N LEU A 44 -8.49 -12.72 -16.10
CA LEU A 44 -7.42 -11.73 -16.14
C LEU A 44 -7.95 -10.35 -16.56
N ALA A 45 -8.85 -10.29 -17.53
CA ALA A 45 -9.49 -9.05 -17.94
C ALA A 45 -10.34 -8.42 -16.82
N ARG A 46 -11.06 -9.23 -16.03
CA ARG A 46 -11.81 -8.73 -14.85
C ARG A 46 -10.88 -8.11 -13.81
N PHE A 47 -9.76 -8.77 -13.51
CA PHE A 47 -8.77 -8.23 -12.56
C PHE A 47 -8.15 -6.92 -13.05
N LYS A 48 -7.80 -6.83 -14.34
CA LYS A 48 -7.29 -5.60 -14.95
C LYS A 48 -8.29 -4.45 -14.80
N ARG A 49 -9.56 -4.69 -15.10
CA ARG A 49 -10.63 -3.68 -14.95
C ARG A 49 -10.74 -3.18 -13.51
N ILE A 50 -10.78 -4.08 -12.53
CA ILE A 50 -10.87 -3.70 -11.10
C ILE A 50 -9.62 -2.93 -10.66
N ALA A 51 -8.44 -3.31 -11.14
CA ALA A 51 -7.20 -2.60 -10.85
C ALA A 51 -7.22 -1.17 -11.42
N GLU A 52 -7.76 -0.97 -12.62
CA GLU A 52 -7.93 0.35 -13.24
C GLU A 52 -8.90 1.23 -12.46
N ILE A 53 -10.08 0.71 -12.09
CA ILE A 53 -11.07 1.42 -11.27
C ILE A 53 -10.44 1.86 -9.94
N ASN A 54 -9.80 0.94 -9.22
CA ASN A 54 -9.14 1.25 -7.94
C ASN A 54 -8.03 2.28 -8.10
N LYS A 55 -7.29 2.25 -9.22
CA LYS A 55 -6.24 3.22 -9.51
C LYS A 55 -6.83 4.60 -9.78
N GLU A 56 -7.97 4.66 -10.46
CA GLU A 56 -8.68 5.90 -10.75
C GLU A 56 -9.30 6.50 -9.49
N GLU A 57 -9.98 5.71 -8.67
CA GLU A 57 -10.55 6.14 -7.37
C GLU A 57 -9.47 6.65 -6.40
N ARG A 58 -8.31 6.00 -6.37
CA ARG A 58 -7.19 6.40 -5.49
C ARG A 58 -6.34 7.52 -6.08
N ARG A 59 -6.66 8.04 -7.26
CA ARG A 59 -5.87 9.08 -7.92
C ARG A 59 -6.08 10.41 -7.20
N LYS A 60 -5.11 10.73 -6.35
CA LYS A 60 -5.06 12.01 -5.64
C LYS A 60 -4.95 13.18 -6.62
N GLN A 61 -5.78 14.20 -6.40
CA GLN A 61 -5.71 15.45 -7.15
C GLN A 61 -4.75 16.41 -6.46
N SER A 62 -3.97 17.14 -7.26
CA SER A 62 -3.06 18.17 -6.74
C SER A 62 -3.85 19.43 -6.44
N VAL A 63 -3.75 19.94 -5.21
CA VAL A 63 -4.37 21.20 -4.77
C VAL A 63 -3.31 22.13 -4.20
N THR A 64 -3.47 23.44 -4.44
CA THR A 64 -2.59 24.46 -3.88
C THR A 64 -3.33 25.23 -2.78
N LEU A 65 -2.79 25.19 -1.55
CA LEU A 65 -3.36 25.86 -0.37
C LEU A 65 -2.34 26.81 0.24
N ARG A 66 -2.79 27.96 0.72
CA ARG A 66 -1.95 28.88 1.50
C ARG A 66 -2.08 28.55 2.99
N LEU A 67 -0.96 28.27 3.64
CA LEU A 67 -0.89 27.95 5.06
C LEU A 67 -0.18 29.08 5.81
N SER A 68 -0.57 29.31 7.06
CA SER A 68 0.18 30.21 7.94
C SER A 68 1.58 29.63 8.25
N PRO A 69 2.58 30.47 8.57
CA PRO A 69 3.92 30.00 8.92
C PRO A 69 3.92 29.01 10.09
N HIS A 70 3.04 29.21 11.08
CA HIS A 70 2.85 28.32 12.22
C HIS A 70 2.36 26.93 11.79
N ALA A 71 1.33 26.87 10.95
CA ALA A 71 0.79 25.61 10.44
C ALA A 71 1.83 24.84 9.61
N LEU A 72 2.59 25.53 8.77
CA LEU A 72 3.64 24.91 7.96
C LEU A 72 4.76 24.34 8.82
N LYS A 73 5.17 25.04 9.89
CA LYS A 73 6.18 24.56 10.84
C LYS A 73 5.73 23.27 11.53
N LYS A 74 4.47 23.24 12.02
CA LYS A 74 3.87 22.07 12.65
C LYS A 74 3.74 20.89 11.68
N ALA A 75 3.43 21.16 10.41
CA ALA A 75 3.39 20.11 9.40
C ALA A 75 4.78 19.50 9.20
N LYS A 76 5.80 20.33 8.95
CA LYS A 76 7.18 19.86 8.73
C LYS A 76 7.76 19.07 9.91
N SER A 77 7.36 19.37 11.15
CA SER A 77 7.81 18.60 12.33
C SER A 77 7.30 17.15 12.37
N LEU A 78 6.31 16.79 11.53
CA LEU A 78 5.81 15.41 11.39
C LEU A 78 6.74 14.50 10.57
N GLY A 79 7.85 15.04 10.02
CA GLY A 79 8.88 14.28 9.31
C GLY A 79 8.77 14.33 7.78
N LYS A 80 9.62 13.55 7.09
CA LYS A 80 9.77 13.59 5.61
C LYS A 80 8.48 13.29 4.82
N GLY A 81 7.50 12.62 5.46
CA GLY A 81 6.20 12.28 4.86
C GLY A 81 5.04 13.20 5.28
N TYR A 82 5.32 14.40 5.79
CA TYR A 82 4.27 15.27 6.35
C TYR A 82 3.16 15.62 5.36
N THR A 83 3.45 15.70 4.06
CA THR A 83 2.44 15.97 3.02
C THR A 83 1.38 14.85 2.95
N SER A 84 1.80 13.59 3.08
CA SER A 84 0.90 12.44 3.17
C SER A 84 0.10 12.42 4.48
N VAL A 85 0.67 12.97 5.56
CA VAL A 85 -0.07 13.16 6.83
C VAL A 85 -1.12 14.26 6.67
N LEU A 86 -0.77 15.39 6.04
CA LEU A 86 -1.71 16.48 5.75
C LEU A 86 -2.87 16.02 4.87
N SER A 87 -2.60 15.24 3.81
CA SER A 87 -3.65 14.66 2.97
C SER A 87 -4.67 13.86 3.79
N ARG A 88 -4.20 13.00 4.70
CA ARG A 88 -5.08 12.20 5.57
C ARG A 88 -5.84 13.05 6.58
N ILE A 89 -5.19 14.06 7.17
CA ILE A 89 -5.86 14.99 8.08
C ILE A 89 -6.98 15.73 7.35
N LEU A 90 -6.74 16.18 6.12
CA LEU A 90 -7.74 16.86 5.31
C LEU A 90 -8.92 15.94 4.99
N GLU A 91 -8.66 14.71 4.54
CA GLU A 91 -9.71 13.70 4.30
C GLU A 91 -10.55 13.49 5.57
N SER A 92 -9.92 13.20 6.72
CA SER A 92 -10.65 12.98 7.98
C SER A 92 -11.39 14.22 8.48
N ALA A 93 -10.85 15.42 8.28
CA ALA A 93 -11.49 16.66 8.70
C ALA A 93 -12.71 17.00 7.83
N LEU A 94 -12.70 16.61 6.55
CA LEU A 94 -13.84 16.78 5.65
C LEU A 94 -14.96 15.77 5.94
N ASP A 95 -14.65 14.61 6.53
CA ASP A 95 -15.66 13.63 6.95
C ASP A 95 -16.27 13.95 8.33
N ASP A 96 -15.58 14.76 9.15
CA ASP A 96 -16.05 15.17 10.48
C ASP A 96 -16.95 16.42 10.40
N ASN A 97 -18.26 16.20 10.52
CA ASN A 97 -19.28 17.25 10.50
C ASN A 97 -19.08 18.34 11.56
N GLU A 98 -18.52 18.02 12.73
CA GLU A 98 -18.33 19.00 13.80
C GLU A 98 -17.10 19.88 13.54
N LEU A 99 -16.04 19.33 12.95
CA LEU A 99 -14.89 20.10 12.49
C LEU A 99 -15.23 20.97 11.27
N LEU A 100 -16.03 20.45 10.33
CA LEU A 100 -16.51 21.19 9.18
C LEU A 100 -17.29 22.44 9.59
N LYS A 101 -18.26 22.30 10.50
CA LYS A 101 -19.07 23.44 10.98
C LYS A 101 -18.24 24.55 11.63
N LYS A 102 -17.12 24.21 12.28
CA LYS A 102 -16.21 25.20 12.90
C LYS A 102 -15.32 25.92 11.88
N SER A 103 -15.23 25.38 10.66
CA SER A 103 -14.34 25.85 9.61
C SER A 103 -15.07 26.62 8.49
N LEU A 104 -16.41 26.64 8.53
CA LEU A 104 -17.32 27.40 7.67
C LEU A 104 -17.75 28.72 8.34
#